data_AF-C5KHI2-F1
#
_entry.id   AF-C5KHI2-F1
#
_cell.length_a   1.000
_cell.length_b   1.000
_cell.length_c   1.000
_cell.angle_alpha   90.00
_cell.angle_beta   90.00
_cell.angle_gamma   90.00
#
_symmetry.space_group_name_H-M   'P 1'
#
loop_
_entity.id
_entity.type
_entity.pdbx_description
1 polymer ?
#
loop_
_entity_poly.entity_id
_entity_poly.type
_entity_poly.pdbx_seq_one_letter_code
_entity_poly.pdbx_strand_id
1 'polypeptide(L)'
;MAGTWNGAQTDKYYWTQTLNDLTVEVPLRPRTKGKDLCVSIKPSTVDIKYERDESAVLAGELDMSIVPSESSWLIEDGDKLILSLDKAVHTWWKCVLRGDDQIDTSKVESTKALSQLDDSSQGAVRKILFDQNQKAQGKPTSDQIRMQEVMKDAWNAENSPFKGQPFDPNLIPAPTNATE
;
A
#
# COMPACT_ATOMS: atom_id res chain seq x y z
N MET A 1 14.90 0.43 -14.97
CA MET A 1 15.32 0.38 -13.55
C MET A 1 14.20 1.03 -12.76
N ALA A 2 13.47 0.24 -11.97
CA ALA A 2 12.47 0.77 -11.04
C ALA A 2 13.21 1.64 -10.01
N GLY A 3 12.71 2.83 -9.73
CA GLY A 3 13.38 3.77 -8.81
C GLY A 3 13.49 3.22 -7.39
N THR A 4 14.44 3.74 -6.62
CA THR A 4 14.62 3.46 -5.18
C THR A 4 13.51 4.14 -4.37
N TRP A 5 12.25 3.75 -4.57
CA TRP A 5 11.11 4.36 -3.90
C TRP A 5 11.24 4.20 -2.38
N ASN A 6 11.52 5.31 -1.70
CA ASN A 6 11.77 5.41 -0.26
C ASN A 6 12.87 4.48 0.28
N GLY A 7 13.72 3.93 -0.59
CA GLY A 7 14.86 3.10 -0.24
C GLY A 7 16.14 3.64 -0.84
N ALA A 8 17.12 2.78 -1.10
CA ALA A 8 18.40 3.17 -1.68
C ALA A 8 19.04 2.04 -2.49
N GLN A 9 20.13 2.38 -3.15
CA GLN A 9 21.05 1.44 -3.76
C GLN A 9 22.35 1.45 -2.95
N THR A 10 22.86 0.26 -2.67
CA THR A 10 24.21 0.04 -2.12
C THR A 10 25.06 -0.68 -3.16
N ASP A 11 26.34 -0.90 -2.85
CA ASP A 11 27.22 -1.74 -3.68
C ASP A 11 26.78 -3.22 -3.71
N LYS A 12 25.98 -3.65 -2.73
CA LYS A 12 25.60 -5.05 -2.52
C LYS A 12 24.20 -5.38 -3.05
N TYR A 13 23.26 -4.45 -2.90
CA TYR A 13 21.85 -4.68 -3.19
C TYR A 13 21.10 -3.36 -3.41
N TYR A 14 19.94 -3.47 -4.03
CA TYR A 14 18.95 -2.41 -4.16
C TYR A 14 17.81 -2.71 -3.21
N TRP A 15 17.17 -1.68 -2.68
CA TRP A 15 16.00 -1.90 -1.86
C TRP A 15 15.00 -0.75 -1.95
N THR A 16 13.74 -1.10 -1.76
CA THR A 16 12.61 -0.18 -1.64
C THR A 16 11.80 -0.55 -0.40
N GLN A 17 10.94 0.35 0.04
CA GLN A 17 10.10 0.09 1.21
C GLN A 17 8.77 0.82 1.19
N THR A 18 7.85 0.26 1.96
CA THR A 18 6.65 0.93 2.45
C THR A 18 6.74 1.06 3.98
N LEU A 19 5.67 1.53 4.64
CA LEU A 19 5.59 1.42 6.10
C LEU A 19 5.57 -0.02 6.59
N ASN A 20 5.09 -0.96 5.77
CA ASN A 20 4.80 -2.33 6.17
C ASN A 20 5.91 -3.31 5.81
N ASP A 21 6.61 -3.08 4.71
CA ASP A 21 7.50 -4.07 4.13
C ASP A 21 8.75 -3.45 3.48
N LEU A 22 9.72 -4.31 3.19
CA LEU A 22 10.92 -4.05 2.40
C LEU A 22 10.94 -5.00 1.21
N THR A 23 11.30 -4.49 0.04
CA THR A 23 11.72 -5.32 -1.09
C THR A 23 13.21 -5.12 -1.33
N VAL A 24 14.00 -6.19 -1.24
CA VAL A 24 15.47 -6.16 -1.41
C VAL A 24 15.86 -7.00 -2.62
N GLU A 25 16.56 -6.38 -3.56
CA GLU A 25 17.08 -7.03 -4.77
C GLU A 25 18.59 -7.20 -4.67
N VAL A 26 19.05 -8.46 -4.64
CA VAL A 26 20.47 -8.81 -4.56
C VAL A 26 20.91 -9.48 -5.87
N PRO A 27 21.92 -8.96 -6.58
CA PRO A 27 22.48 -9.64 -7.74
C PRO A 27 23.04 -11.02 -7.37
N LEU A 28 22.77 -12.01 -8.22
CA LEU A 28 23.29 -13.37 -8.12
C LEU A 28 24.22 -13.70 -9.28
N ARG A 29 24.90 -14.84 -9.17
CA ARG A 29 25.62 -15.45 -10.29
C ARG A 29 24.60 -15.91 -11.35
N PRO A 30 24.90 -15.82 -12.65
CA PRO A 30 23.98 -16.24 -13.70
C PRO A 30 23.56 -17.71 -13.56
N ARG A 31 22.29 -17.99 -13.88
CA ARG A 31 21.68 -19.34 -13.86
C ARG A 31 21.60 -19.98 -12.48
N THR A 32 21.60 -19.18 -11.41
CA THR A 32 21.37 -19.64 -10.03
C THR A 32 19.95 -20.17 -9.88
N LYS A 33 19.78 -21.31 -9.19
CA LYS A 33 18.47 -21.87 -8.84
C LYS A 33 18.30 -21.92 -7.32
N GLY A 34 17.06 -22.09 -6.85
CA GLY A 34 16.77 -22.10 -5.41
C GLY A 34 17.57 -23.14 -4.61
N LYS A 35 17.86 -24.30 -5.21
CA LYS A 35 18.69 -25.36 -4.59
C LYS A 35 20.17 -25.00 -4.46
N ASP A 36 20.63 -23.97 -5.16
CA ASP A 36 22.02 -23.51 -5.10
C ASP A 36 22.22 -22.47 -3.99
N LEU A 37 21.15 -22.08 -3.28
CA LEU A 37 21.17 -21.13 -2.18
C LEU A 37 20.75 -21.79 -0.86
N CYS A 38 21.47 -21.46 0.20
CA CYS A 38 21.03 -21.65 1.58
C CYS A 38 20.45 -20.32 2.06
N VAL A 39 19.17 -20.28 2.41
CA VAL A 39 18.45 -19.05 2.81
C VAL A 39 17.95 -19.19 4.24
N SER A 40 18.45 -18.34 5.13
CA SER A 40 18.06 -18.28 6.54
C SER A 40 17.58 -16.87 6.86
N ILE A 41 16.26 -16.72 7.02
CA ILE A 41 15.60 -15.46 7.37
C ILE A 41 15.08 -15.59 8.80
N LYS A 42 15.58 -14.75 9.70
CA LYS A 42 15.19 -14.69 11.11
C LYS A 42 14.67 -13.30 11.44
N PRO A 43 14.00 -13.10 12.60
CA PRO A 43 13.40 -11.82 12.94
C PRO A 43 14.37 -10.64 12.85
N SER A 44 15.64 -10.82 13.23
CA SER A 44 16.64 -9.74 13.26
C SER A 44 17.86 -10.00 12.40
N THR A 45 17.93 -11.10 11.64
CA THR A 45 19.13 -11.44 10.85
C THR A 45 18.75 -12.10 9.54
N VAL A 46 19.53 -11.83 8.50
CA VAL A 46 19.48 -12.57 7.25
C VAL A 46 20.84 -13.21 7.00
N ASP A 47 20.84 -14.46 6.55
CA ASP A 47 22.05 -15.17 6.12
C ASP A 47 21.72 -15.98 4.87
N ILE A 48 22.28 -15.53 3.75
CA ILE A 48 22.08 -16.10 2.43
C ILE A 48 23.43 -16.34 1.80
N LYS A 49 23.69 -17.58 1.40
CA LYS A 49 24.96 -18.01 0.81
C LYS A 49 24.74 -19.04 -0.28
N TYR A 50 25.72 -19.18 -1.17
CA TYR A 50 25.72 -20.28 -2.13
C TYR A 50 26.03 -21.60 -1.42
N GLU A 51 25.21 -22.62 -1.67
CA GLU A 51 25.32 -23.94 -1.02
C GLU A 51 26.67 -24.63 -1.28
N ARG A 52 27.26 -24.40 -2.47
CA ARG A 52 28.47 -25.14 -2.91
C ARG A 52 29.77 -24.64 -2.31
N ASP A 53 29.91 -23.32 -2.19
CA ASP A 53 31.18 -22.68 -1.82
C ASP A 53 31.06 -21.76 -0.60
N GLU A 54 29.87 -21.71 0.00
CA GLU A 54 29.52 -20.90 1.16
C GLU A 54 29.79 -19.39 0.99
N SER A 55 30.00 -18.91 -0.24
CA SER A 55 30.19 -17.49 -0.48
C SER A 55 28.90 -16.74 -0.18
N ALA A 56 29.03 -15.66 0.59
CA ALA A 56 27.90 -14.86 1.03
C ALA A 56 27.26 -14.12 -0.15
N VAL A 57 25.93 -14.21 -0.25
CA VAL A 57 25.09 -13.40 -1.12
C VAL A 57 24.63 -12.16 -0.35
N LEU A 58 24.06 -12.37 0.84
CA LEU A 58 23.63 -11.32 1.75
C LEU A 58 23.63 -11.87 3.17
N ALA A 59 24.41 -11.27 4.06
CA ALA A 59 24.48 -11.69 5.45
C ALA A 59 24.64 -10.48 6.39
N GLY A 60 23.85 -10.45 7.47
CA GLY A 60 23.95 -9.39 8.46
C GLY A 60 22.77 -9.31 9.44
N GLU A 61 22.90 -8.40 10.41
CA GLU A 61 21.81 -8.00 11.30
C GLU A 61 20.92 -6.96 10.61
N LEU A 62 19.62 -7.16 10.65
CA LEU A 62 18.62 -6.22 10.13
C LEU A 62 18.55 -4.97 11.02
N ASP A 63 18.22 -3.81 10.46
CA ASP A 63 18.05 -2.56 11.24
C ASP A 63 17.02 -2.74 12.37
N MET A 64 15.89 -3.37 12.04
CA MET A 64 14.79 -3.70 12.96
C MET A 64 14.25 -5.12 12.72
N SER A 65 13.24 -5.52 13.51
CA SER A 65 12.67 -6.86 13.41
C SER A 65 11.67 -6.99 12.25
N ILE A 66 11.68 -8.16 11.60
CA ILE A 66 10.69 -8.60 10.62
C ILE A 66 9.82 -9.74 11.17
N VAL A 67 8.80 -10.14 10.42
CA VAL A 67 7.97 -11.33 10.64
C VAL A 67 8.36 -12.40 9.61
N PRO A 68 9.24 -13.36 9.97
CA PRO A 68 9.77 -14.31 8.99
C PRO A 68 8.73 -15.21 8.33
N SER A 69 7.60 -15.48 9.00
CA SER A 69 6.51 -16.30 8.45
C SER A 69 5.74 -15.61 7.33
N GLU A 70 5.70 -14.28 7.34
CA GLU A 70 5.06 -13.46 6.29
C GLU A 70 6.09 -13.02 5.23
N SER A 71 7.38 -13.13 5.54
CA SER A 71 8.45 -12.80 4.62
C SER A 71 8.69 -13.93 3.62
N SER A 72 9.07 -13.57 2.39
CA SER A 72 9.30 -14.53 1.31
C SER A 72 10.51 -14.13 0.46
N TRP A 73 10.96 -15.06 -0.37
CA TRP A 73 12.04 -14.83 -1.31
C TRP A 73 11.79 -15.58 -2.62
N LEU A 74 12.29 -15.03 -3.71
CA LEU A 74 12.26 -15.67 -5.03
C LEU A 74 13.50 -15.32 -5.83
N ILE A 75 13.77 -16.11 -6.87
CA ILE A 75 14.82 -15.81 -7.85
C ILE A 75 14.13 -15.32 -9.12
N GLU A 76 14.50 -14.13 -9.56
CA GLU A 76 14.09 -13.53 -10.83
C GLU A 76 15.18 -13.78 -11.88
N ASP A 77 14.78 -14.27 -13.06
CA ASP A 77 15.62 -14.55 -14.25
C ASP A 77 16.86 -15.46 -14.05
N GLY A 78 17.06 -15.99 -12.84
CA GLY A 78 18.19 -16.84 -12.50
C GLY A 78 19.47 -16.06 -12.17
N ASP A 79 19.41 -14.74 -12.06
CA ASP A 79 20.57 -13.88 -11.75
C ASP A 79 20.25 -12.78 -10.72
N LYS A 80 19.06 -12.80 -10.12
CA LYS A 80 18.67 -11.86 -9.09
C LYS A 80 17.83 -12.53 -8.00
N LEU A 81 18.14 -12.25 -6.75
CA LEU A 81 17.35 -12.64 -5.58
C LEU A 81 16.45 -11.46 -5.18
N ILE A 82 15.16 -11.72 -5.03
CA ILE A 82 14.20 -10.77 -4.48
C ILE A 82 13.79 -11.27 -3.09
N LEU A 83 13.98 -10.43 -2.06
CA LEU A 83 13.47 -10.65 -0.71
C LEU A 83 12.30 -9.69 -0.48
N SER A 84 11.16 -10.23 -0.06
CA SER A 84 10.02 -9.46 0.43
C SER A 84 9.93 -9.68 1.94
N LEU A 85 10.29 -8.67 2.73
CA LEU A 85 10.39 -8.76 4.18
C LEU A 85 9.31 -7.92 4.86
N ASP A 86 8.41 -8.58 5.58
CA ASP A 86 7.34 -7.93 6.35
C ASP A 86 7.89 -7.42 7.68
N LYS A 87 7.71 -6.12 7.95
CA LYS A 87 8.21 -5.49 9.16
C LYS A 87 7.33 -5.89 10.35
N ALA A 88 7.96 -6.20 11.47
CA ALA A 88 7.22 -6.44 12.72
C ALA A 88 6.58 -5.15 13.28
N VAL A 89 7.14 -3.99 12.92
CA VAL A 89 6.65 -2.66 13.31
C VAL A 89 6.53 -1.79 12.07
N HIS A 90 5.36 -1.16 11.90
CA HIS A 90 5.08 -0.26 10.79
C HIS A 90 5.90 1.04 10.92
N THR A 91 7.06 1.09 10.27
CA THR A 91 7.99 2.22 10.36
C THR A 91 8.94 2.28 9.18
N TRP A 92 9.53 3.46 8.94
CA TRP A 92 10.55 3.65 7.92
C TRP A 92 11.91 3.19 8.41
N TRP A 93 12.53 2.30 7.63
CA TRP A 93 13.88 1.82 7.90
C TRP A 93 14.89 2.74 7.23
N LYS A 94 16.02 2.96 7.89
CA LYS A 94 17.10 3.81 7.40
C LYS A 94 18.10 3.03 6.56
N CYS A 95 18.24 1.74 6.79
CA CYS A 95 19.00 0.80 5.99
C CYS A 95 18.41 -0.61 6.15
N VAL A 96 18.78 -1.57 5.29
CA VAL A 96 18.35 -2.97 5.45
C VAL A 96 19.19 -3.66 6.51
N LEU A 97 20.52 -3.62 6.35
CA LEU A 97 21.48 -4.20 7.29
C LEU A 97 22.13 -3.11 8.14
N ARG A 98 22.34 -3.40 9.43
CA ARG A 98 23.06 -2.49 10.33
C ARG A 98 24.49 -2.30 9.86
N GLY A 99 24.92 -1.04 9.84
CA GLY A 99 26.26 -0.63 9.42
C GLY A 99 26.38 -0.32 7.92
N ASP A 100 25.36 -0.62 7.12
CA ASP A 100 25.28 -0.10 5.74
C ASP A 100 24.86 1.38 5.75
N ASP A 101 25.05 2.05 4.60
CA ASP A 101 24.68 3.45 4.41
C ASP A 101 23.18 3.69 4.66
N GLN A 102 22.90 4.82 5.31
CA GLN A 102 21.56 5.15 5.78
C GLN A 102 20.91 6.23 4.92
N ILE A 103 19.62 6.07 4.66
CA ILE A 103 18.77 7.12 4.08
C ILE A 103 18.22 8.03 5.18
N ASP A 104 17.91 9.26 4.79
CA ASP A 104 17.19 10.22 5.62
C ASP A 104 15.69 9.92 5.57
N THR A 105 15.19 9.17 6.56
CA THR A 105 13.77 8.76 6.63
C THR A 105 12.81 9.91 6.87
N SER A 106 13.29 11.11 7.23
CA SER A 106 12.44 12.30 7.36
C SER A 106 11.95 12.85 6.02
N LYS A 107 12.62 12.47 4.92
CA LYS A 107 12.31 12.92 3.55
C LYS A 107 11.53 11.90 2.73
N VAL A 108 11.14 10.79 3.36
CA VAL A 108 10.41 9.70 2.71
C VAL A 108 9.01 10.16 2.33
N GLU A 109 8.61 9.86 1.09
CA GLU A 109 7.30 10.19 0.57
C GLU A 109 6.26 9.21 1.13
N SER A 110 5.51 9.65 2.14
CA SER A 110 4.52 8.84 2.84
C SER A 110 3.16 8.77 2.13
N THR A 111 2.99 9.53 1.07
CA THR A 111 1.75 9.61 0.29
C THR A 111 1.98 9.05 -1.10
N LYS A 112 1.22 8.00 -1.47
CA LYS A 112 1.12 7.60 -2.88
C LYS A 112 0.34 8.68 -3.63
N ALA A 113 0.86 9.10 -4.78
CA ALA A 113 0.11 10.01 -5.64
C ALA A 113 -1.20 9.33 -6.08
N LEU A 114 -2.29 10.08 -6.15
CA LEU A 114 -3.59 9.59 -6.62
C LEU A 114 -3.47 8.86 -7.97
N SER A 115 -2.60 9.33 -8.86
CA SER A 115 -2.34 8.73 -10.18
C SER A 115 -1.73 7.33 -10.16
N GLN A 116 -1.18 6.88 -9.03
CA GLN A 116 -0.57 5.56 -8.86
C GLN A 116 -1.56 4.51 -8.34
N LEU A 117 -2.79 4.92 -7.99
CA LEU A 117 -3.86 4.00 -7.60
C LEU A 117 -4.63 3.53 -8.84
N ASP A 118 -5.22 2.33 -8.79
CA ASP A 118 -6.15 1.86 -9.82
C ASP A 118 -7.41 2.74 -9.86
N ASP A 119 -8.13 2.75 -11.00
CA ASP A 119 -9.26 3.66 -11.24
C ASP A 119 -10.37 3.56 -10.16
N SER A 120 -10.60 2.37 -9.62
CA SER A 120 -11.59 2.16 -8.56
C SER A 120 -11.14 2.82 -7.25
N SER A 121 -9.89 2.59 -6.85
CA SER A 121 -9.28 3.21 -5.68
C SER A 121 -9.19 4.74 -5.83
N GLN A 122 -8.84 5.26 -7.01
CA GLN A 122 -8.86 6.70 -7.29
C GLN A 122 -10.26 7.28 -7.11
N GLY A 123 -11.29 6.60 -7.62
CA GLY A 123 -12.68 7.00 -7.46
C GLY A 123 -13.10 7.07 -5.99
N ALA A 124 -12.74 6.07 -5.20
CA ALA A 124 -13.02 6.03 -3.77
C ALA A 124 -12.32 7.18 -3.01
N VAL A 125 -11.04 7.43 -3.27
CA VAL A 125 -10.31 8.54 -2.63
C VAL A 125 -10.88 9.89 -3.04
N ARG A 126 -11.22 10.09 -4.32
CA ARG A 126 -11.90 11.32 -4.78
C ARG A 126 -13.24 11.53 -4.09
N LYS A 127 -14.04 10.48 -3.91
CA LYS A 127 -15.31 10.53 -3.15
C LYS A 127 -15.07 10.96 -1.71
N ILE A 128 -14.09 10.35 -1.03
CA ILE A 128 -13.74 10.69 0.36
C ILE A 128 -13.33 12.17 0.48
N LEU A 129 -12.46 12.64 -0.41
CA LEU A 129 -12.02 14.04 -0.43
C LEU A 129 -13.18 15.01 -0.65
N PHE A 130 -14.07 14.70 -1.60
CA PHE A 130 -15.28 15.47 -1.86
C PHE A 130 -16.19 15.53 -0.63
N ASP A 131 -16.47 14.38 -0.02
CA ASP A 131 -17.36 14.29 1.15
C ASP A 131 -16.79 15.02 2.37
N GLN A 132 -15.48 14.93 2.62
CA GLN A 132 -14.83 15.67 3.69
C GLN A 132 -14.96 17.18 3.49
N ASN A 133 -14.73 17.68 2.28
CA ASN A 133 -14.87 19.10 1.95
C ASN A 133 -16.33 19.58 2.08
N GLN A 134 -17.30 18.79 1.61
CA GLN A 134 -18.72 19.10 1.75
C GLN A 134 -19.13 19.16 3.22
N LYS A 135 -18.75 18.17 4.03
CA LYS A 135 -19.04 18.15 5.48
C LYS A 135 -18.44 19.36 6.19
N ALA A 136 -17.20 19.73 5.89
CA ALA A 136 -16.55 20.91 6.47
C ALA A 136 -17.29 22.22 6.14
N GLN A 137 -17.97 22.27 4.98
CA GLN A 137 -18.78 23.40 4.55
C GLN A 137 -20.26 23.28 4.94
N GLY A 138 -20.65 22.24 5.70
CA GLY A 138 -22.06 21.97 6.03
C GLY A 138 -22.93 21.60 4.83
N LYS A 139 -22.33 21.19 3.71
CA LYS A 139 -22.99 20.78 2.46
C LYS A 139 -23.22 19.27 2.41
N PRO A 140 -24.20 18.79 1.61
CA PRO A 140 -24.49 17.36 1.51
C PRO A 140 -23.35 16.56 0.88
N THR A 141 -23.11 15.35 1.38
CA THR A 141 -22.14 14.40 0.81
C THR A 141 -22.61 13.84 -0.53
N SER A 142 -21.72 13.19 -1.27
CA SER A 142 -22.04 12.50 -2.52
C SER A 142 -23.23 11.54 -2.39
N ASP A 143 -23.30 10.74 -1.31
CA ASP A 143 -24.43 9.84 -1.06
C ASP A 143 -25.74 10.59 -0.78
N GLN A 144 -25.67 11.73 -0.07
CA GLN A 144 -26.84 12.57 0.20
C GLN A 144 -27.33 13.27 -1.06
N ILE A 145 -26.42 13.76 -1.92
CA ILE A 145 -26.76 14.35 -3.22
C ILE A 145 -27.45 13.30 -4.09
N ARG A 146 -26.88 12.10 -4.20
CA ARG A 146 -27.48 11.00 -4.97
C ARG A 146 -28.87 10.63 -4.44
N MET A 147 -29.03 10.58 -3.12
CA MET A 147 -30.33 10.33 -2.50
C MET A 147 -31.33 11.44 -2.85
N GLN A 148 -30.92 12.70 -2.77
CA GLN A 148 -31.76 13.85 -3.15
C GLN A 148 -32.16 13.80 -4.62
N GLU A 149 -31.26 13.39 -5.52
CA GLU A 149 -31.56 13.20 -6.95
C GLU A 149 -32.59 12.10 -7.16
N VAL A 150 -32.39 10.92 -6.57
CA VAL A 150 -33.35 9.80 -6.67
C VAL A 150 -34.71 10.21 -6.11
N MET A 151 -34.74 10.92 -4.98
CA MET A 151 -35.97 11.44 -4.39
C MET A 151 -36.64 12.46 -5.31
N LYS A 152 -35.88 13.35 -5.93
CA LYS A 152 -36.39 14.35 -6.88
C LYS A 152 -36.93 13.71 -8.16
N ASP A 153 -36.27 12.68 -8.67
CA ASP A 153 -36.74 11.93 -9.84
C ASP A 153 -38.04 11.19 -9.52
N ALA A 154 -38.09 10.52 -8.36
CA ALA A 154 -39.31 9.86 -7.88
C ALA A 154 -40.45 10.86 -7.66
N TRP A 155 -40.16 12.04 -7.11
CA TRP A 155 -41.13 13.12 -6.89
C TRP A 155 -41.77 13.59 -8.21
N ASN A 156 -40.98 13.66 -9.28
CA ASN A 156 -41.43 14.13 -10.59
C ASN A 156 -41.95 13.00 -11.51
N ALA A 157 -41.94 11.75 -11.04
CA ALA A 157 -42.42 10.61 -11.80
C ALA A 157 -43.91 10.76 -12.15
N GLU A 158 -44.33 10.16 -13.27
CA GLU A 158 -45.68 10.33 -13.80
C GLU A 158 -46.79 9.87 -12.85
N ASN A 159 -46.52 8.84 -12.07
CA ASN A 159 -47.45 8.28 -11.08
C ASN A 159 -47.24 8.84 -9.66
N SER A 160 -46.43 9.90 -9.52
CA SER A 160 -46.19 10.54 -8.23
C SER A 160 -47.39 11.40 -7.84
N PRO A 161 -47.88 11.30 -6.58
CA PRO A 161 -48.92 12.19 -6.07
C PRO A 161 -48.45 13.65 -5.97
N PHE A 162 -47.14 13.90 -6.12
CA PHE A 162 -46.53 15.23 -6.03
C PHE A 162 -46.14 15.82 -7.40
N LYS A 163 -46.48 15.15 -8.52
CA LYS A 163 -46.13 15.60 -9.87
C LYS A 163 -46.62 17.04 -10.13
N GLY A 164 -45.70 17.92 -10.55
CA GLY A 164 -45.99 19.33 -10.85
C GLY A 164 -45.84 20.28 -9.65
N GLN A 165 -45.58 19.77 -8.44
CA GLN A 165 -45.21 20.59 -7.28
C GLN A 165 -43.68 20.76 -7.21
N PRO A 166 -43.16 21.91 -6.74
CA PRO A 166 -41.73 22.07 -6.49
C PRO A 166 -41.27 21.06 -5.43
N PHE A 167 -40.09 20.50 -5.63
CA PHE A 167 -39.49 19.56 -4.69
C PHE A 167 -39.26 20.23 -3.33
N ASP A 168 -39.89 19.72 -2.27
CA ASP A 168 -39.70 20.17 -0.89
C ASP A 168 -39.07 19.04 -0.05
N PRO A 169 -37.79 19.17 0.33
CA PRO A 169 -37.09 18.18 1.13
C PRO A 169 -37.73 17.92 2.50
N ASN A 170 -38.51 18.85 3.05
CA ASN A 170 -39.10 18.71 4.39
C ASN A 170 -40.36 17.85 4.41
N LEU A 171 -40.95 17.58 3.24
CA LEU A 171 -42.12 16.71 3.09
C LEU A 171 -41.75 15.23 2.95
N ILE A 172 -40.45 14.94 2.90
CA ILE A 172 -39.93 13.58 2.85
C ILE A 172 -39.74 13.11 4.30
N PRO A 173 -40.51 12.10 4.76
CA PRO A 173 -40.30 11.56 6.09
C PRO A 173 -38.85 11.03 6.19
N ALA A 174 -38.15 11.41 7.26
CA ALA A 174 -36.84 10.85 7.55
C ALA A 174 -36.96 9.32 7.59
N PRO A 175 -35.98 8.55 7.08
CA PRO A 175 -36.01 7.10 7.17
C PRO A 175 -36.13 6.74 8.65
N THR A 176 -37.30 6.23 9.04
CA THR A 176 -37.51 5.66 10.36
C THR A 176 -36.56 4.48 10.45
N ASN A 177 -35.57 4.56 11.34
CA ASN A 177 -34.84 3.37 11.74
C ASN A 177 -35.87 2.40 12.32
N ALA A 178 -36.26 1.41 11.53
CA ALA A 178 -37.00 0.26 12.02
C ALA A 178 -36.04 -0.51 12.93
N THR A 179 -36.09 -0.19 14.22
CA THR A 179 -35.62 -1.11 15.26
C THR A 179 -36.53 -2.33 15.20
N GLU A 180 -35.93 -3.52 15.14
CA GLU A 180 -36.59 -4.84 15.22
C GLU A 180 -37.60 -4.94 16.37
#